data_AF-A0A3M5XEW7-F1
#
_entry.id   AF-A0A3M5XEW7-F1
#
_cell.length_a   1.000
_cell.length_b   1.000
_cell.length_c   1.000
_cell.angle_alpha   90.00
_cell.angle_beta   90.00
_cell.angle_gamma   90.00
#
_symmetry.space_group_name_H-M   'P 1'
#
loop_
_entity.id
_entity.type
_entity.pdbx_description
1 polymer ?
#
loop_
_entity_poly.entity_id
_entity_poly.type
_entity_poly.pdbx_seq_one_letter_code
_entity_poly.pdbx_strand_id
1 'polypeptide(L)' 'MLLVTHEMRFAYEVSDQIVFMNQGRIEEQGPPKALFEQPKSARLSEFLKNIRF' A
#
# COMPACT_ATOMS: atom_id res chain seq x y z
N MET A 1 -10.54 12.45 -2.20
CA MET A 1 -9.57 12.69 -3.29
C MET A 1 -9.01 11.35 -3.71
N LEU A 2 -8.80 11.10 -5.00
CA LEU A 2 -8.19 9.86 -5.48
C LEU A 2 -6.83 10.18 -6.09
N LEU A 3 -5.80 9.50 -5.59
CA LEU A 3 -4.41 9.69 -5.99
C LEU A 3 -3.84 8.33 -6.39
N VAL A 4 -3.09 8.31 -7.49
CA VAL A 4 -2.31 7.15 -7.92
C VAL A 4 -0.84 7.58 -7.92
N THR A 5 -0.01 6.91 -7.14
CA THR A 5 1.41 7.26 -6.99
C THR A 5 2.27 6.03 -6.71
N HIS A 6 3.53 6.10 -7.11
CA HIS A 6 4.58 5.15 -6.71
C HIS A 6 5.40 5.66 -5.51
N GLU A 7 5.17 6.89 -5.07
CA GLU A 7 5.81 7.49 -3.90
C GLU A 7 5.11 7.02 -2.62
N MET A 8 5.59 5.90 -2.06
CA MET A 8 4.93 5.22 -0.95
C MET A 8 4.96 6.02 0.36
N ARG A 9 6.03 6.79 0.63
CA ARG A 9 6.09 7.67 1.81
C ARG A 9 5.01 8.77 1.74
N PHE A 10 4.85 9.37 0.57
CA PHE A 10 3.80 10.35 0.34
C PHE A 10 2.41 9.71 0.51
N ALA A 11 2.18 8.54 -0.09
CA ALA A 11 0.93 7.82 0.08
C ALA A 11 0.62 7.54 1.56
N TYR A 12 1.62 7.18 2.36
CA TYR A 12 1.47 6.94 3.79
C TYR A 12 1.12 8.21 4.60
N GLU A 13 1.73 9.35 4.27
CA GLU A 13 1.55 10.60 5.02
C GLU A 13 0.21 11.30 4.77
N VAL A 14 -0.30 11.23 3.53
CA VAL A 14 -1.44 12.08 3.12
C VAL A 14 -2.75 11.31 2.90
N SER A 15 -2.72 9.97 2.87
CA SER A 15 -3.91 9.17 2.54
C SER A 15 -4.64 8.67 3.78
N ASP A 16 -5.97 8.76 3.80
CA ASP A 16 -6.79 8.10 4.82
C ASP A 16 -6.93 6.59 4.57
N GLN A 17 -6.88 6.19 3.30
CA GLN A 17 -7.02 4.82 2.82
C GLN A 17 -6.05 4.57 1.66
N ILE A 18 -5.49 3.36 1.63
CA ILE A 18 -4.59 2.88 0.57
C ILE A 18 -5.17 1.60 -0.01
N VAL A 19 -5.07 1.47 -1.33
CA VAL A 19 -5.50 0.30 -2.09
C VAL A 19 -4.28 -0.27 -2.80
N PHE A 20 -3.91 -1.49 -2.46
CA PHE A 20 -2.88 -2.25 -3.14
C PHE A 20 -3.52 -3.16 -4.19
N MET A 21 -3.08 -3.00 -5.43
CA MET A 21 -3.58 -3.77 -6.57
C MET A 21 -2.50 -4.70 -7.09
N ASN A 22 -2.89 -5.94 -7.41
CA ASN A 22 -2.03 -6.95 -8.02
C ASN A 22 -2.84 -7.72 -9.06
N GLN A 23 -2.26 -7.93 -10.26
CA GLN A 23 -2.89 -8.66 -11.37
C GLN A 23 -4.33 -8.19 -11.72
N GLY A 24 -4.57 -6.88 -11.68
CA GLY A 24 -5.88 -6.29 -12.00
C GLY A 24 -6.94 -6.50 -10.92
N ARG A 25 -6.57 -6.93 -9.71
CA ARG A 25 -7.47 -7.07 -8.57
C ARG A 25 -6.98 -6.22 -7.39
N ILE A 26 -7.93 -5.79 -6.55
CA ILE A 26 -7.60 -5.24 -5.24
C ILE A 26 -7.22 -6.41 -4.35
N GLU A 27 -5.94 -6.46 -4.01
CA GLU A 27 -5.36 -7.53 -3.19
C GLU A 27 -5.54 -7.19 -1.71
N GLU A 28 -5.34 -5.93 -1.34
CA GLU A 28 -5.49 -5.45 0.02
C GLU A 28 -5.87 -3.96 0.02
N GLN A 29 -6.70 -3.55 0.97
CA GLN A 29 -7.09 -2.16 1.16
C GLN A 29 -7.30 -1.84 2.63
N GLY A 30 -7.04 -0.60 3.03
CA GLY A 30 -7.23 -0.16 4.40
C GLY A 30 -6.42 1.09 4.77
N PRO A 31 -6.35 1.45 6.06
CA PRO A 31 -5.55 2.58 6.54
C PRO A 31 -4.05 2.35 6.26
N PRO A 32 -3.27 3.42 5.98
CA PRO A 32 -1.84 3.29 5.69
C PRO A 32 -1.07 2.52 6.76
N LYS A 33 -1.30 2.83 8.04
CA LYS A 33 -0.64 2.12 9.16
C LYS A 33 -0.85 0.61 9.11
N ALA A 34 -2.08 0.17 8.83
CA ALA A 34 -2.38 -1.25 8.74
C ALA A 34 -1.63 -1.92 7.56
N LEU A 35 -1.63 -1.28 6.39
CA LEU A 35 -1.01 -1.86 5.19
C LEU A 35 0.52 -1.89 5.26
N PHE A 36 1.14 -0.87 5.85
CA PHE A 36 2.60 -0.74 5.89
C PHE A 36 3.24 -1.44 7.09
N GLU A 37 2.60 -1.39 8.26
CA GLU A 37 3.15 -1.97 9.49
C GLU A 37 2.71 -3.42 9.71
N GLN A 38 1.49 -3.78 9.27
CA GLN A 38 0.91 -5.11 9.47
C GLN A 38 0.19 -5.61 8.20
N PRO A 39 0.90 -5.71 7.06
CA PRO A 39 0.31 -6.21 5.82
C PRO A 39 -0.23 -7.63 6.00
N LYS A 40 -1.48 -7.86 5.58
CA LYS A 40 -2.12 -9.18 5.68
C LYS A 40 -1.86 -10.05 4.47
N SER A 41 -1.69 -9.46 3.29
CA SER A 41 -1.35 -10.17 2.06
C SER A 41 0.14 -10.47 2.02
N ALA A 42 0.47 -11.72 1.71
CA ALA A 42 1.85 -12.13 1.43
C ALA A 42 2.45 -11.31 0.28
N ARG A 43 1.63 -10.95 -0.71
CA ARG A 43 2.08 -10.17 -1.86
C ARG A 43 2.40 -8.73 -1.50
N LEU A 44 1.58 -8.10 -0.65
CA LEU A 44 1.86 -6.75 -0.15
C LEU A 44 3.14 -6.75 0.70
N SER A 45 3.30 -7.74 1.60
CA SER A 45 4.52 -7.87 2.40
C SER A 45 5.78 -8.02 1.54
N GLU A 46 5.72 -8.84 0.49
CA GLU A 46 6.82 -8.99 -0.46
C GLU A 46 7.10 -7.70 -1.24
N PHE A 47 6.06 -7.01 -1.71
CA PHE A 47 6.16 -5.73 -2.40
C PHE A 47 6.88 -4.69 -1.53
N LEU A 48 6.45 -4.53 -0.27
CA LEU A 48 7.05 -3.59 0.67
C LEU A 48 8.52 -3.89 0.98
N LYS A 49 8.94 -5.15 1.00
CA LYS A 49 10.36 -5.53 1.18
C LYS A 49 11.25 -5.10 0.02
N ASN A 50 10.71 -5.05 -1.19
CA ASN A 50 11.46 -4.70 -2.40
C ASN A 50 11.53 -3.18 -2.64
N ILE A 51 10.72 -2.40 -1.92
CA ILE A 51 10.72 -0.95 -2.00
C ILE A 51 11.73 -0.41 -1.00
N ARG A 52 12.70 0.36 -1.50
CA ARG A 52 13.57 1.15 -0.63
C ARG A 52 12.90 2.49 -0.37
N PHE A 53 12.62 2.77 0.90
CA PHE A 53 12.13 4.06 1.39
C PHE A 53 13.29 4.99 1.76
#